data_AF-A0A7X7D256-F1
#
_entry.id   AF-A0A7X7D256-F1
#
_cell.length_a   1.000
_cell.length_b   1.000
_cell.length_c   1.000
_cell.angle_alpha   90.00
_cell.angle_beta   90.00
_cell.angle_gamma   90.00
#
_symmetry.space_group_name_H-M   'P 1'
#
loop_
_entity.id
_entity.type
_entity.pdbx_description
1 polymer ?
#
loop_
_entity_poly.entity_id
_entity_poly.type
_entity_poly.pdbx_seq_one_letter_code
_entity_poly.pdbx_strand_id
1 'polypeptide(L)'
;MPAQITIRAEEALVDRLKVAARQSGRSMNEFVVRILEAATDPDLAGDDATRIRERLAAADLLVSSSAPVEGPAPGRLAEARARAGKGTPLSDLISSER
;
A
#
# COMPACT_ATOMS: atom_id res chain seq x y z
N MET A 1 31.44 11.33 4.12
CA MET A 1 31.15 11.73 5.52
C MET A 1 29.64 11.74 5.69
N PRO A 2 29.07 11.19 6.77
CA PRO A 2 27.63 11.28 7.02
C PRO A 2 27.24 12.74 7.32
N ALA A 3 26.15 13.21 6.70
CA ALA A 3 25.53 14.50 7.02
C ALA A 3 24.28 14.26 7.88
N GLN A 4 24.04 15.14 8.86
CA GLN A 4 22.86 15.07 9.74
C GLN A 4 21.86 16.16 9.37
N ILE A 5 20.59 15.77 9.23
CA ILE A 5 19.48 16.67 8.96
C ILE A 5 18.49 16.57 10.12
N THR A 6 18.09 17.71 10.66
CA THR A 6 17.00 17.81 11.66
C THR A 6 15.83 18.54 11.03
N ILE A 7 14.69 17.85 10.94
CA ILE A 7 13.47 18.41 10.35
C ILE A 7 12.42 18.70 11.42
N ARG A 8 11.69 19.81 11.25
CA ARG A 8 10.47 20.09 11.99
C ARG A 8 9.29 19.69 11.10
N ALA A 9 8.42 18.85 11.62
CA ALA A 9 7.24 18.39 10.91
C ALA A 9 6.08 18.24 11.90
N GLU A 10 4.86 18.25 11.39
CA GLU A 10 3.69 17.95 12.19
C GLU A 10 3.78 16.52 12.76
N GLU A 11 3.36 16.35 14.02
CA GLU A 11 3.42 15.05 14.70
C GLU A 11 2.64 13.97 13.92
N ALA A 12 1.47 14.33 13.39
CA ALA A 12 0.68 13.44 12.55
C ALA A 12 1.42 12.95 11.30
N LEU A 13 2.30 13.78 10.72
CA LEU A 13 3.13 13.36 9.59
C LEU A 13 4.23 12.40 10.05
N VAL A 14 4.88 12.69 11.18
CA VAL A 14 5.92 11.82 11.76
C VAL A 14 5.35 10.44 12.04
N ASP A 15 4.13 10.35 12.57
CA ASP A 15 3.50 9.06 12.87
C ASP A 15 3.13 8.27 11.62
N ARG A 16 2.61 8.94 10.58
CA ARG A 16 2.38 8.29 9.28
C ARG A 16 3.69 7.75 8.69
N LEU A 17 4.79 8.50 8.80
CA LEU A 17 6.10 8.04 8.36
C LEU A 17 6.58 6.82 9.17
N LYS A 18 6.33 6.76 10.49
CA LYS A 18 6.69 5.60 11.33
C LYS A 18 5.96 4.35 10.89
N VAL A 19 4.66 4.48 10.63
CA VAL A 19 3.83 3.37 10.17
C VAL A 19 4.31 2.87 8.80
N ALA A 20 4.54 3.77 7.85
CA ALA A 20 5.01 3.42 6.51
C ALA A 20 6.40 2.75 6.55
N ALA A 21 7.34 3.27 7.35
CA ALA A 21 8.65 2.66 7.54
C ALA A 21 8.54 1.22 8.06
N ARG A 22 7.73 1.00 9.11
CA ARG A 22 7.48 -0.34 9.67
C ARG A 22 6.85 -1.29 8.66
N GLN A 23 5.87 -0.84 7.89
CA GLN A 23 5.23 -1.65 6.85
C GLN A 23 6.21 -2.08 5.76
N SER A 24 7.20 -1.24 5.45
CA SER A 24 8.29 -1.57 4.53
C SER A 24 9.44 -2.37 5.16
N GLY A 25 9.35 -2.76 6.44
CA GLY A 25 10.41 -3.48 7.15
C GLY A 25 11.69 -2.67 7.40
N ARG A 26 11.61 -1.34 7.33
CA ARG A 26 12.77 -0.44 7.40
C ARG A 26 12.77 0.41 8.67
N SER A 27 13.96 0.89 9.03
CA SER A 27 14.07 1.92 10.06
C SER A 27 13.50 3.25 9.54
N MET A 28 13.07 4.12 10.45
CA MET A 28 12.60 5.47 10.10
C MET A 28 13.65 6.23 9.28
N ASN A 29 14.91 6.18 9.71
CA ASN A 29 15.99 6.92 9.06
C ASN A 29 16.22 6.42 7.63
N GLU A 30 16.31 5.11 7.45
CA GLU A 30 16.47 4.49 6.12
C GLU A 30 15.30 4.82 5.19
N PHE A 31 14.07 4.77 5.71
CA PHE A 31 12.88 5.12 4.95
C PHE A 31 12.89 6.58 4.49
N VAL A 32 13.24 7.53 5.38
CA VAL A 32 13.32 8.95 5.04
C VAL A 32 14.44 9.23 4.04
N VAL A 33 15.61 8.59 4.21
CA VAL A 33 16.73 8.73 3.26
C VAL A 33 16.33 8.27 1.87
N ARG A 34 15.68 7.09 1.74
CA ARG A 34 15.17 6.58 0.45
C ARG A 34 14.17 7.54 -0.22
N ILE A 35 13.31 8.18 0.56
CA ILE A 35 12.37 9.18 0.03
C ILE A 35 13.13 10.39 -0.50
N LEU A 36 14.11 10.89 0.24
CA LEU A 36 14.93 12.03 -0.17
C LEU A 36 15.74 11.71 -1.43
N GLU A 37 16.38 10.55 -1.47
CA GLU A 37 17.08 10.04 -2.67
C GLU A 37 16.14 10.04 -3.87
N ALA A 38 14.98 9.39 -3.75
CA ALA A 38 13.99 9.33 -4.82
C ALA A 38 13.41 10.69 -5.23
N ALA A 39 13.36 11.67 -4.32
CA ALA A 39 12.88 13.01 -4.61
C ALA A 39 13.94 13.90 -5.29
N THR A 40 15.23 13.55 -5.16
CA THR A 40 16.35 14.34 -5.68
C THR A 40 17.06 13.72 -6.87
N ASP A 41 16.74 12.47 -7.22
CA ASP A 41 17.37 11.76 -8.33
C ASP A 41 16.83 12.26 -9.69
N PRO A 42 17.68 12.90 -10.52
CA PRO A 42 17.27 13.40 -11.83
C PRO A 42 16.93 12.29 -12.84
N ASP A 43 17.42 11.05 -12.63
CA ASP A 43 17.14 9.91 -13.51
C ASP A 43 15.74 9.29 -13.23
N LEU A 44 15.07 9.70 -12.14
CA LEU A 44 13.72 9.25 -11.74
C LEU A 44 12.60 10.25 -12.10
N ALA A 45 12.89 11.28 -12.89
CA ALA A 45 11.99 12.39 -13.23
C ALA A 45 10.96 12.08 -14.35
N GLY A 46 10.42 10.86 -14.41
CA GLY A 46 9.40 10.41 -15.39
C GLY A 46 7.94 10.57 -14.94
N ASP A 47 6.99 10.35 -15.87
CA ASP A 47 5.52 10.43 -15.76
C ASP A 47 4.96 9.88 -14.43
N ASP A 48 4.00 10.59 -13.83
CA ASP A 48 3.50 10.38 -12.46
C ASP A 48 3.03 8.94 -12.20
N ALA A 49 2.41 8.29 -13.20
CA ALA A 49 1.97 6.90 -13.10
C ALA A 49 3.13 5.89 -13.13
N THR A 50 4.17 6.19 -13.91
CA THR A 50 5.43 5.43 -13.94
C THR A 50 6.19 5.62 -12.64
N ARG A 51 6.23 6.85 -12.11
CA ARG A 51 6.82 7.20 -10.82
C ARG A 51 6.16 6.47 -9.65
N ILE A 52 4.82 6.39 -9.62
CA ILE A 52 4.10 5.61 -8.59
C ILE A 52 4.48 4.14 -8.69
N ARG A 53 4.55 3.56 -9.89
CA ARG A 53 4.97 2.17 -10.10
C ARG A 53 6.41 1.93 -9.65
N GLU A 54 7.36 2.78 -10.05
CA GLU A 54 8.77 2.68 -9.66
C GLU A 54 8.96 2.81 -8.16
N ARG A 55 8.23 3.73 -7.50
CA ARG A 55 8.25 3.88 -6.03
C ARG A 55 7.69 2.66 -5.31
N LEU A 56 6.60 2.09 -5.82
CA LEU A 56 6.03 0.85 -5.28
C LEU A 56 6.98 -0.34 -5.52
N ALA A 57 7.70 -0.36 -6.65
CA ALA A 57 8.70 -1.39 -6.96
C ALA A 57 9.91 -1.31 -6.02
N ALA A 58 10.47 -0.11 -5.82
CA ALA A 58 11.61 0.12 -4.93
C ALA A 58 11.28 -0.12 -3.45
N ALA A 59 10.00 -0.08 -3.10
CA ALA A 59 9.48 -0.40 -1.77
C ALA A 59 9.10 -1.89 -1.60
N ASP A 60 9.29 -2.72 -2.62
CA ASP A 60 8.88 -4.13 -2.66
C ASP A 60 7.37 -4.33 -2.39
N LEU A 61 6.57 -3.31 -2.73
CA LEU A 61 5.11 -3.27 -2.55
C LEU A 61 4.36 -3.65 -3.84
N LEU A 62 5.08 -3.94 -4.92
CA LEU A 62 4.49 -4.51 -6.13
C LEU A 62 4.55 -6.03 -6.08
N VAL A 63 3.38 -6.66 -5.99
CA VAL A 63 3.26 -8.07 -6.31
C VAL A 63 3.50 -8.21 -7.81
N SER A 64 4.59 -8.87 -8.19
CA SER A 64 4.80 -9.33 -9.55
C SER A 64 3.69 -10.35 -9.88
N SER A 65 2.71 -9.94 -10.68
CA SER A 65 1.67 -10.86 -11.14
C SER A 65 2.32 -11.97 -11.95
N SER A 66 2.26 -13.20 -11.43
CA SER A 66 2.67 -14.39 -12.18
C SER A 66 1.64 -14.68 -13.27
N ALA A 67 1.87 -14.14 -14.46
CA ALA A 67 1.04 -14.33 -15.66
C ALA A 67 -0.44 -13.89 -15.50
N PRO A 68 -1.14 -13.62 -16.62
CA PRO A 68 -2.58 -13.42 -16.58
C PRO A 68 -3.26 -14.69 -16.05
N VAL A 69 -3.91 -14.59 -14.89
CA VAL A 69 -4.74 -15.67 -14.36
C VAL A 69 -6.12 -15.53 -15.00
N GLU A 70 -6.59 -16.59 -15.66
CA GLU A 70 -7.93 -16.63 -16.21
C GLU A 70 -8.96 -16.57 -15.08
N GLY A 71 -9.89 -15.60 -15.16
CA GLY A 71 -10.92 -15.41 -14.15
C GLY A 71 -11.90 -16.60 -14.06
N PRO A 72 -12.59 -16.78 -12.93
CA PRO A 72 -13.60 -17.84 -12.81
C PRO A 72 -14.75 -17.63 -13.80
N ALA A 73 -15.23 -18.72 -14.39
CA ALA A 73 -16.36 -18.71 -15.32
C ALA A 73 -17.57 -17.96 -14.72
N PRO A 74 -18.33 -17.16 -15.51
CA PRO A 74 -19.42 -16.33 -15.01
C PRO A 74 -20.47 -17.08 -14.15
N GLY A 75 -20.78 -18.33 -14.52
CA GLY A 75 -21.70 -19.18 -13.76
C GLY A 75 -21.20 -19.49 -12.35
N ARG A 76 -19.92 -19.81 -12.18
CA ARG A 76 -19.32 -20.07 -10.85
C ARG A 76 -19.32 -18.82 -9.98
N LEU A 77 -19.14 -17.64 -10.56
CA LEU A 77 -19.23 -16.38 -9.83
C LEU A 77 -20.67 -16.11 -9.35
N ALA A 78 -21.66 -16.35 -10.22
CA ALA A 78 -23.07 -16.17 -9.87
C ALA A 78 -23.52 -17.11 -8.75
N GLU A 79 -23.14 -18.38 -8.80
CA GLU A 79 -23.42 -19.37 -7.75
C GLU A 79 -22.76 -19.01 -6.41
N ALA A 80 -21.50 -18.55 -6.44
CA ALA A 80 -20.81 -18.09 -5.25
C ALA A 80 -21.52 -16.90 -4.59
N ARG A 81 -21.96 -15.91 -5.38
CA ARG A 81 -22.75 -14.77 -4.90
C ARG A 81 -24.08 -15.22 -4.28
N ALA A 82 -24.79 -16.11 -4.96
CA ALA A 82 -26.07 -16.62 -4.47
C ALA A 82 -25.92 -17.37 -3.14
N ARG A 83 -24.83 -18.10 -2.92
CA ARG A 83 -24.54 -18.76 -1.64
C ARG A 83 -24.18 -17.76 -0.53
N ALA A 84 -23.35 -16.77 -0.84
CA ALA A 84 -22.96 -15.75 0.12
C ALA A 84 -24.16 -14.93 0.65
N GLY A 85 -25.17 -14.71 -0.20
CA GLY A 85 -26.40 -13.99 0.18
C GLY A 85 -27.40 -14.77 1.06
N LYS A 86 -27.12 -16.03 1.43
CA LYS A 86 -28.02 -16.86 2.26
C LYS A 86 -27.71 -16.81 3.75
N GLY A 87 -26.67 -16.10 4.17
CA GLY A 87 -26.29 -15.96 5.57
C GLY A 87 -27.12 -14.92 6.33
N THR A 88 -26.84 -14.75 7.62
CA THR A 88 -27.43 -13.68 8.43
C THR A 88 -27.03 -12.33 7.82
N PRO A 89 -27.99 -11.46 7.47
CA PRO A 89 -27.67 -10.16 6.94
C PRO A 89 -26.97 -9.32 8.00
N LEU A 90 -26.00 -8.52 7.57
CA LEU A 90 -25.18 -7.70 8.45
C LEU A 90 -26.02 -6.75 9.32
N SER A 91 -27.18 -6.30 8.80
CA SER A 91 -28.15 -5.48 9.52
C SER A 91 -28.67 -6.13 10.80
N ASP A 92 -28.87 -7.44 10.76
CA ASP A 92 -29.47 -8.17 11.88
C ASP A 92 -28.44 -8.38 12.99
N LEU A 93 -27.18 -8.62 12.62
CA LEU A 93 -26.05 -8.69 13.55
C LEU A 93 -25.85 -7.37 14.31
N ILE A 94 -25.90 -6.24 13.59
CA ILE A 94 -25.75 -4.89 14.18
C ILE A 94 -26.91 -4.56 15.13
N SER A 95 -28.11 -5.05 14.82
CA SER A 95 -29.30 -4.80 15.62
C SER A 95 -29.36 -5.66 16.89
N SER A 96 -28.75 -6.84 16.88
CA SER A 96 -28.71 -7.77 18.03
C SER A 96 -27.65 -7.46 19.08
N GLU A 97 -26.65 -6.62 18.78
CA GLU A 97 -25.57 -6.25 19.71
C GLU A 97 -25.80 -4.92 20.46
N ARG A 98 -27.04 -4.40 20.48
CA ARG A 98 -27.40 -3.16 21.19
C ARG A 98 -28.39 -3.37 22.32
#